data_AF-X1TAV2-F1
#
_entry.id   AF-X1TAV2-F1
#
_cell.length_a   1.000
_cell.length_b   1.000
_cell.length_c   1.000
_cell.angle_alpha   90.00
_cell.angle_beta   90.00
_cell.angle_gamma   90.00
#
_symmetry.space_group_name_H-M   'P 1'
#
loop_
_entity.id
_entity.type
_entity.pdbx_description
1 polymer ?
#
loop_
_entity_poly.entity_id
_entity_poly.type
_entity_poly.pdbx_seq_one_letter_code
_entity_poly.pdbx_strand_id
1 'polypeptide(L)'
;DKMTEEPAIDFLSGKLPRESIKFLDVYIAVGLFLLDNYGKENYHDLAEEYDQLREVNSKEALYPAIFALRNKIRLAIRNEKINVNLEDIFTSFDKSVISRQHLHKYTYAQMDEIQYSITRLFIYYFSKSVQEHSFEQGDYQNFIRYIKKQKTINLITIITTNWDTLVEEYCKLYGIKYSYGFQTSYTSIDIQNPMDKYDILLLKIHGSANWLKCLHCGAISVFENDKAADSLFEDEKQERCAICGQGKSFAAQSLQPEIITPTMLKS
;
A
#
# COMPACT_ATOMS: atom_id res chain seq x y z
N ASP A 1 13.35 -4.50 4.69
CA ASP A 1 14.19 -3.27 4.69
C ASP A 1 13.45 -2.00 5.07
N LYS A 2 12.46 -1.51 4.30
CA LYS A 2 11.76 -0.24 4.59
C LYS A 2 11.19 -0.09 6.00
N MET A 3 10.64 -1.17 6.58
CA MET A 3 10.17 -1.13 7.95
C MET A 3 11.29 -0.90 8.97
N THR A 4 12.55 -1.24 8.68
CA THR A 4 13.68 -1.10 9.63
C THR A 4 14.33 0.28 9.64
N GLU A 5 14.03 1.13 8.65
CA GLU A 5 14.57 2.47 8.49
C GLU A 5 14.21 3.36 9.69
N GLU A 6 15.13 4.22 10.10
CA GLU A 6 14.82 5.23 11.10
C GLU A 6 13.78 6.20 10.56
N PRO A 7 12.79 6.60 11.38
CA PRO A 7 11.82 7.58 10.95
C PRO A 7 12.53 8.91 10.67
N ALA A 8 12.06 9.67 9.68
CA ALA A 8 12.61 10.99 9.40
C ALA A 8 12.24 11.94 10.56
N ILE A 9 13.23 12.25 11.41
CA ILE A 9 13.07 13.18 12.53
C ILE A 9 13.50 14.57 12.07
N ASP A 10 12.61 15.56 12.21
CA ASP A 10 13.03 16.95 12.18
C ASP A 10 13.63 17.30 13.55
N PHE A 11 14.94 17.09 13.68
CA PHE A 11 15.69 17.31 14.91
C PHE A 11 15.58 18.75 15.44
N LEU A 12 15.31 19.72 14.56
CA LEU A 12 15.23 21.14 14.92
C LEU A 12 13.90 21.51 15.60
N SER A 13 12.83 20.74 15.39
CA SER A 13 11.52 21.04 15.98
C SER A 13 11.21 20.29 17.27
N GLY A 14 12.02 19.29 17.65
CA GLY A 14 11.80 18.48 18.86
C GLY A 14 10.47 17.72 18.88
N LYS A 15 9.78 17.65 17.73
CA LYS A 15 8.48 17.00 17.58
C LYS A 15 8.67 15.59 17.04
N LEU A 16 7.88 14.65 17.56
CA LEU A 16 7.78 13.31 16.99
C LEU A 16 7.44 13.41 15.49
N PRO A 17 7.96 12.50 14.64
CA PRO A 17 7.59 12.43 13.23
C PRO A 17 6.07 12.43 13.09
N ARG A 18 5.53 13.08 12.05
CA ARG A 18 4.08 13.11 11.77
C ARG A 18 3.62 11.83 11.06
N GLU A 19 3.86 10.66 11.65
CA GLU A 19 3.20 9.43 11.23
C GLU A 19 1.78 9.44 11.82
N SER A 20 0.78 8.91 11.10
CA SER A 20 -0.59 8.86 11.63
C SER A 20 -0.80 7.67 12.56
N ILE A 21 -1.81 7.74 13.45
CA ILE A 21 -2.19 6.60 14.29
C ILE A 21 -2.57 5.40 13.40
N LYS A 22 -3.31 5.64 12.31
CA LYS A 22 -3.64 4.59 11.32
C LYS A 22 -2.39 3.91 10.75
N PHE A 23 -1.32 4.66 10.49
CA PHE A 23 -0.07 4.10 9.98
C PHE A 23 0.64 3.28 11.06
N LEU A 24 0.76 3.83 12.27
CA LEU A 24 1.42 3.19 13.40
C LEU A 24 0.74 1.86 13.76
N ASP A 25 -0.59 1.85 13.81
CA ASP A 25 -1.41 0.66 14.07
C ASP A 25 -1.14 -0.46 13.06
N VAL A 26 -1.23 -0.14 11.77
CA VAL A 26 -0.96 -1.08 10.68
C VAL A 26 0.50 -1.58 10.70
N TYR A 27 1.45 -0.68 10.94
CA TYR A 27 2.87 -1.02 11.04
C TYR A 27 3.10 -2.03 12.18
N ILE A 28 2.52 -1.78 13.35
CA ILE A 28 2.66 -2.64 14.52
C ILE A 28 2.04 -4.01 14.27
N ALA A 29 0.82 -4.07 13.73
CA ALA A 29 0.13 -5.32 13.42
C ALA A 29 0.95 -6.20 12.46
N VAL A 30 1.47 -5.62 11.37
CA VAL A 30 2.33 -6.34 10.42
C VAL A 30 3.67 -6.72 11.06
N GLY A 31 4.26 -5.83 11.85
CA GLY A 31 5.54 -6.07 12.51
C GLY A 31 5.48 -7.23 13.51
N LEU A 32 4.43 -7.29 14.33
CA LEU A 32 4.18 -8.40 15.25
C LEU A 32 3.96 -9.71 14.48
N PHE A 33 3.17 -9.69 13.41
CA PHE A 33 3.00 -10.87 12.56
C PHE A 33 4.33 -11.38 12.00
N LEU A 34 5.19 -10.49 11.51
CA LEU A 34 6.50 -10.87 10.99
C LEU A 34 7.39 -11.47 12.07
N LEU A 35 7.44 -10.85 13.25
CA LEU A 35 8.21 -11.33 14.40
C LEU A 35 7.72 -12.70 14.88
N ASP A 36 6.41 -12.89 14.96
CA ASP A 36 5.80 -14.13 15.45
C ASP A 36 6.01 -15.33 14.51
N ASN A 37 6.05 -15.11 13.19
CA ASN A 37 6.15 -16.19 12.21
C ASN A 37 7.58 -16.40 11.67
N TYR A 38 8.41 -15.36 11.69
CA TYR A 38 9.73 -15.38 11.05
C TYR A 38 10.87 -14.91 11.97
N GLY A 39 10.54 -14.39 13.17
CA GLY A 39 11.52 -14.13 14.23
C GLY A 39 11.92 -15.43 14.95
N LYS A 40 13.04 -15.36 15.67
CA LYS A 40 13.60 -16.48 16.44
C LYS A 40 13.28 -16.35 17.93
N GLU A 41 13.19 -15.13 18.43
CA GLU A 41 12.87 -14.82 19.82
C GLU A 41 11.36 -14.77 20.06
N ASN A 42 10.97 -14.73 21.34
CA ASN A 42 9.59 -14.56 21.74
C ASN A 42 9.29 -13.07 21.97
N TYR A 43 8.30 -12.55 21.25
CA TYR A 43 7.89 -11.15 21.29
C TYR A 43 6.52 -10.93 21.94
N HIS A 44 6.06 -11.88 22.77
CA HIS A 44 4.76 -11.82 23.43
C HIS A 44 4.52 -10.52 24.21
N ASP A 45 5.53 -10.02 24.94
CA ASP A 45 5.42 -8.77 25.70
C ASP A 45 5.08 -7.56 24.81
N LEU A 46 5.58 -7.53 23.56
CA LEU A 46 5.25 -6.47 22.60
C LEU A 46 3.81 -6.58 22.10
N ALA A 47 3.28 -7.81 21.98
CA ALA A 47 1.89 -8.05 21.62
C ALA A 47 0.95 -7.67 22.77
N GLU A 48 1.29 -8.00 24.01
CA GLU A 48 0.52 -7.58 25.19
C GLU A 48 0.51 -6.04 25.33
N GLU A 49 1.65 -5.38 25.13
CA GLU A 49 1.73 -3.91 25.12
C GLU A 49 0.83 -3.32 24.02
N TYR A 50 0.78 -3.93 22.83
CA TYR A 50 -0.10 -3.49 21.76
C TYR A 50 -1.58 -3.62 22.12
N ASP A 51 -1.98 -4.77 22.68
CA ASP A 51 -3.37 -5.01 23.09
C ASP A 51 -3.83 -4.01 24.15
N GLN A 52 -2.98 -3.70 25.14
CA GLN A 52 -3.26 -2.67 26.15
C GLN A 52 -3.44 -1.28 25.54
N LEU A 53 -2.64 -0.93 24.52
CA LEU A 53 -2.74 0.36 23.85
C LEU A 53 -4.03 0.50 23.03
N ARG A 54 -4.61 -0.59 22.53
CA ARG A 54 -5.89 -0.56 21.80
C ARG A 54 -7.09 -0.21 22.70
N GLU A 55 -6.94 -0.36 24.02
CA GLU A 55 -7.97 0.01 25.00
C GLU A 55 -7.91 1.50 25.40
N VAL A 56 -6.87 2.24 24.98
CA VAL A 56 -6.68 3.65 25.33
C VAL A 56 -7.63 4.53 24.52
N ASN A 57 -8.57 5.20 25.20
CA ASN A 57 -9.58 6.05 24.57
C ASN A 57 -9.09 7.46 24.15
N SER A 58 -7.97 7.95 24.71
CA SER A 58 -7.44 9.28 24.40
C SER A 58 -6.37 9.20 23.31
N LYS A 59 -6.63 9.82 22.15
CA LYS A 59 -5.67 9.91 21.03
C LYS A 59 -4.37 10.62 21.43
N GLU A 60 -4.47 11.64 22.28
CA GLU A 60 -3.33 12.45 22.75
C GLU A 60 -2.40 11.63 23.64
N ALA A 61 -2.96 10.77 24.48
CA ALA A 61 -2.20 9.86 25.33
C ALA A 61 -1.68 8.63 24.55
N LEU A 62 -2.45 8.17 23.55
CA LEU A 62 -2.11 7.01 22.73
C LEU A 62 -0.89 7.28 21.84
N TYR A 63 -0.81 8.46 21.22
CA TYR A 63 0.17 8.74 20.18
C TYR A 63 1.64 8.53 20.60
N PRO A 64 2.13 9.07 21.74
CA PRO A 64 3.51 8.85 22.14
C PRO A 64 3.81 7.39 22.46
N ALA A 65 2.85 6.68 23.06
CA ALA A 65 3.01 5.29 23.47
C ALA A 65 3.03 4.33 22.26
N ILE A 66 2.08 4.50 21.32
CA ILE A 66 2.04 3.69 20.10
C ILE A 66 3.26 3.95 19.21
N PHE A 67 3.75 5.20 19.15
CA PHE A 67 4.99 5.52 18.45
C PHE A 67 6.22 4.86 19.10
N ALA A 68 6.29 4.84 20.43
CA ALA A 68 7.36 4.16 21.16
C ALA A 68 7.35 2.64 20.89
N LEU A 69 6.17 2.00 20.93
CA LEU A 69 6.00 0.59 20.61
C LEU A 69 6.41 0.28 19.17
N ARG A 70 5.99 1.10 18.21
CA ARG A 70 6.43 1.00 16.80
C ARG A 70 7.95 0.98 16.69
N ASN A 71 8.66 1.79 17.46
CA ASN A 71 10.13 1.79 17.47
C ASN A 71 10.75 0.56 18.12
N LYS A 72 10.14 0.00 19.18
CA LYS A 72 10.57 -1.29 19.75
C LYS A 72 10.45 -2.40 18.71
N ILE A 73 9.31 -2.48 18.02
CA ILE A 73 9.06 -3.46 16.96
C ILE A 73 10.03 -3.28 15.79
N ARG A 74 10.29 -2.06 15.35
CA ARG A 74 11.30 -1.77 14.32
C ARG A 74 12.67 -2.37 14.67
N LEU A 75 13.13 -2.14 15.90
CA LEU A 75 14.42 -2.62 16.38
C LEU A 75 14.43 -4.15 16.47
N ALA A 76 13.34 -4.77 16.94
CA ALA A 76 13.18 -6.22 16.95
C ALA A 76 13.29 -6.82 15.53
N ILE A 77 12.54 -6.30 14.55
CA ILE A 77 12.58 -6.76 13.15
C ILE A 77 14.00 -6.64 12.58
N ARG A 78 14.69 -5.52 12.89
CA ARG A 78 16.07 -5.29 12.46
C ARG A 78 17.04 -6.30 13.08
N ASN A 79 16.88 -6.62 14.36
CA ASN A 79 17.75 -7.55 15.09
C ASN A 79 17.56 -8.99 14.61
N GLU A 80 16.32 -9.40 14.37
CA GLU A 80 15.98 -10.73 13.85
C GLU A 80 16.51 -10.98 12.44
N LYS A 81 16.73 -9.90 11.66
CA LYS A 81 17.14 -9.96 10.25
C LYS A 81 16.20 -10.86 9.46
N ILE A 82 14.90 -10.63 9.63
CA ILE A 82 13.84 -11.38 8.95
C ILE A 82 14.11 -11.33 7.44
N ASN A 83 14.37 -12.51 6.86
CA ASN A 83 14.68 -12.69 5.45
C ASN A 83 13.63 -13.62 4.83
N VAL A 84 12.46 -13.04 4.52
CA VAL A 84 11.33 -13.73 3.90
C VAL A 84 10.91 -12.97 2.65
N ASN A 85 10.53 -13.70 1.59
CA ASN A 85 9.99 -13.09 0.39
C ASN A 85 8.53 -12.68 0.63
N LEU A 86 8.12 -11.55 0.04
CA LEU A 86 6.71 -11.15 0.02
C LEU A 86 5.82 -12.23 -0.58
N GLU A 87 6.29 -12.97 -1.59
CA GLU A 87 5.53 -14.09 -2.19
C GLU A 87 5.18 -15.16 -1.13
N ASP A 88 6.11 -15.50 -0.25
CA ASP A 88 5.88 -16.49 0.81
C ASP A 88 4.88 -15.97 1.85
N ILE A 89 4.99 -14.68 2.20
CA ILE A 89 4.04 -14.00 3.09
C ILE A 89 2.63 -14.02 2.48
N PHE A 90 2.46 -13.58 1.23
CA PHE A 90 1.17 -13.57 0.56
C PHE A 90 0.60 -14.97 0.34
N THR A 91 1.44 -15.96 0.08
CA THR A 91 1.02 -17.37 0.01
C THR A 91 0.42 -17.85 1.33
N SER A 92 0.94 -17.38 2.48
CA SER A 92 0.39 -17.74 3.79
C SER A 92 -1.01 -17.16 4.02
N PHE A 93 -1.27 -15.93 3.55
CA PHE A 93 -2.59 -15.31 3.59
C PHE A 93 -3.58 -16.05 2.69
N ASP A 94 -3.22 -16.26 1.42
CA ASP A 94 -4.08 -16.92 0.44
C ASP A 94 -4.46 -18.33 0.88
N LYS A 95 -3.50 -19.10 1.40
CA LYS A 95 -3.79 -20.43 1.97
C LYS A 95 -4.77 -20.34 3.13
N SER A 96 -4.58 -19.41 4.06
CA SER A 96 -5.44 -19.27 5.24
C SER A 96 -6.87 -18.88 4.86
N VAL A 97 -7.02 -17.96 3.89
CA VAL A 97 -8.33 -17.51 3.38
C VAL A 97 -9.05 -18.62 2.61
N ILE A 98 -8.36 -19.31 1.69
CA ILE A 98 -8.96 -20.37 0.85
C ILE A 98 -9.34 -21.59 1.68
N SER A 99 -8.43 -22.04 2.55
CA SER A 99 -8.65 -23.23 3.37
C SER A 99 -9.53 -22.98 4.59
N ARG A 100 -9.77 -21.69 4.95
CA ARG A 100 -10.39 -21.26 6.22
C ARG A 100 -9.71 -21.87 7.45
N GLN A 101 -8.40 -22.10 7.36
CA GLN A 101 -7.60 -22.65 8.46
C GLN A 101 -6.91 -21.55 9.24
N HIS A 102 -6.63 -21.85 10.51
CA HIS A 102 -5.77 -21.02 11.35
C HIS A 102 -4.32 -21.16 10.90
N LEU A 103 -3.57 -20.06 10.91
CA LEU A 103 -2.10 -20.09 10.79
C LEU A 103 -1.51 -19.89 12.18
N HIS A 104 -0.98 -20.95 12.77
CA HIS A 104 -0.49 -20.94 14.15
C HIS A 104 -1.54 -20.38 15.12
N LYS A 105 -1.28 -19.21 15.73
CA LYS A 105 -2.18 -18.53 16.66
C LYS A 105 -3.19 -17.59 15.98
N TYR A 106 -3.05 -17.35 14.68
CA TYR A 106 -3.90 -16.43 13.92
C TYR A 106 -5.12 -17.13 13.33
N THR A 107 -6.29 -16.57 13.60
CA THR A 107 -7.54 -16.94 12.92
C THR A 107 -7.54 -16.46 11.48
N TYR A 108 -8.36 -17.10 10.63
CA TYR A 108 -8.51 -16.66 9.24
C TYR A 108 -8.97 -15.20 9.13
N ALA A 109 -9.79 -14.71 10.09
CA ALA A 109 -10.22 -13.32 10.14
C ALA A 109 -9.05 -12.38 10.49
N GLN A 110 -8.20 -12.75 11.44
CA GLN A 110 -6.97 -12.00 11.74
C GLN A 110 -6.01 -12.00 10.54
N MET A 111 -5.90 -13.12 9.82
CA MET A 111 -5.07 -13.21 8.62
C MET A 111 -5.57 -12.26 7.52
N ASP A 112 -6.88 -12.13 7.32
CA ASP A 112 -7.49 -11.18 6.39
C ASP A 112 -7.19 -9.71 6.81
N GLU A 113 -7.31 -9.39 8.10
CA GLU A 113 -6.94 -8.07 8.63
C GLU A 113 -5.45 -7.75 8.44
N ILE A 114 -4.57 -8.72 8.66
CA ILE A 114 -3.12 -8.56 8.47
C ILE A 114 -2.79 -8.43 6.97
N GLN A 115 -3.44 -9.21 6.09
CA GLN A 115 -3.30 -9.08 4.64
C GLN A 115 -3.69 -7.68 4.15
N TYR A 116 -4.80 -7.15 4.66
CA TYR A 116 -5.18 -5.77 4.37
C TYR A 116 -4.11 -4.78 4.85
N SER A 117 -3.62 -4.98 6.08
CA SER A 117 -2.63 -4.12 6.72
C SER A 117 -1.31 -4.08 5.94
N ILE A 118 -0.78 -5.25 5.56
CA ILE A 118 0.46 -5.33 4.78
C ILE A 118 0.29 -4.70 3.40
N THR A 119 -0.87 -4.86 2.76
CA THR A 119 -1.11 -4.28 1.43
C THR A 119 -1.21 -2.76 1.48
N ARG A 120 -1.72 -2.19 2.59
CA ARG A 120 -1.68 -0.73 2.81
C ARG A 120 -0.26 -0.22 3.03
N LEU A 121 0.55 -0.89 3.84
CA LEU A 121 1.98 -0.54 3.98
C LEU A 121 2.71 -0.64 2.64
N PHE A 122 2.38 -1.66 1.87
CA PHE A 122 2.94 -1.88 0.55
C PHE A 122 2.70 -0.67 -0.36
N ILE A 123 1.45 -0.23 -0.50
CA ILE A 123 1.12 0.98 -1.25
C ILE A 123 1.84 2.21 -0.70
N TYR A 124 1.85 2.41 0.62
CA TYR A 124 2.52 3.55 1.25
C TYR A 124 4.00 3.63 0.89
N TYR A 125 4.74 2.52 1.03
CA TYR A 125 6.17 2.50 0.74
C TYR A 125 6.46 2.61 -0.77
N PHE A 126 5.60 2.07 -1.64
CA PHE A 126 5.73 2.25 -3.08
C PHE A 126 5.50 3.71 -3.49
N SER A 127 4.42 4.34 -3.02
CA SER A 127 4.14 5.77 -3.25
C SER A 127 5.32 6.64 -2.82
N LYS A 128 5.87 6.40 -1.63
CA LYS A 128 7.05 7.13 -1.13
C LYS A 128 8.30 6.90 -1.99
N SER A 129 8.55 5.65 -2.39
CA SER A 129 9.70 5.32 -3.23
C SER A 129 9.63 5.95 -4.62
N VAL A 130 8.42 6.08 -5.19
CA VAL A 130 8.19 6.80 -6.45
C VAL A 130 8.44 8.31 -6.28
N GLN A 131 8.04 8.91 -5.16
CA GLN A 131 8.29 10.32 -4.86
C GLN A 131 9.78 10.64 -4.67
N GLU A 132 10.53 9.72 -4.08
CA GLU A 132 11.98 9.84 -3.87
C GLU A 132 12.81 9.53 -5.12
N HIS A 133 12.17 9.06 -6.19
CA HIS A 133 12.84 8.70 -7.44
C HIS A 133 13.42 9.95 -8.12
N SER A 134 14.69 9.92 -8.54
CA SER A 134 15.35 11.11 -9.14
C SER A 134 14.88 11.45 -10.55
N PHE A 135 14.30 10.48 -11.26
CA PHE A 135 13.94 10.57 -12.69
C PHE A 135 15.12 10.84 -13.65
N GLU A 136 16.36 10.71 -13.17
CA GLU A 136 17.59 10.96 -13.94
C GLU A 136 18.16 9.71 -14.62
N GLN A 137 17.61 8.54 -14.32
CA GLN A 137 18.12 7.27 -14.85
C GLN A 137 17.97 7.17 -16.38
N GLY A 138 19.09 6.95 -17.06
CA GLY A 138 19.18 7.02 -18.52
C GLY A 138 18.25 6.07 -19.26
N ASP A 139 18.08 4.84 -18.78
CA ASP A 139 17.25 3.82 -19.43
C ASP A 139 15.77 4.21 -19.46
N TYR A 140 15.23 4.64 -18.31
CA TYR A 140 13.84 5.13 -18.24
C TYR A 140 13.61 6.36 -19.11
N GLN A 141 14.56 7.30 -19.12
CA GLN A 141 14.45 8.47 -19.99
C GLN A 141 14.52 8.10 -21.48
N ASN A 142 15.41 7.17 -21.85
CA ASN A 142 15.51 6.66 -23.22
C ASN A 142 14.21 5.99 -23.66
N PHE A 143 13.63 5.15 -22.80
CA PHE A 143 12.36 4.48 -23.03
C PHE A 143 11.21 5.47 -23.26
N ILE A 144 11.09 6.48 -22.40
CA ILE A 144 9.99 7.45 -22.48
C ILE A 144 10.19 8.43 -23.65
N ARG A 145 11.44 8.79 -23.99
CA ARG A 145 11.74 9.54 -25.21
C ARG A 145 11.40 8.75 -26.47
N TYR A 146 11.64 7.44 -26.48
CA TYR A 146 11.19 6.56 -27.55
C TYR A 146 9.67 6.59 -27.69
N ILE A 147 8.93 6.41 -26.60
CA ILE A 147 7.46 6.47 -26.61
C ILE A 147 6.94 7.81 -27.11
N LYS A 148 7.50 8.93 -26.63
CA LYS A 148 7.15 10.29 -27.05
C LYS A 148 7.32 10.52 -28.54
N LYS A 149 8.32 9.88 -29.17
CA LYS A 149 8.54 9.94 -30.62
C LYS A 149 7.58 9.04 -31.38
N GLN A 150 7.33 7.84 -30.88
CA GLN A 150 6.54 6.82 -31.59
C GLN A 150 5.03 7.08 -31.53
N LYS A 151 4.53 7.77 -30.49
CA LYS A 151 3.08 8.05 -30.34
C LYS A 151 2.46 8.86 -31.48
N THR A 152 3.28 9.59 -32.26
CA THR A 152 2.79 10.35 -33.43
C THR A 152 2.65 9.48 -34.68
N ILE A 153 3.16 8.24 -34.64
CA ILE A 153 3.17 7.31 -35.78
C ILE A 153 2.10 6.24 -35.56
N ASN A 154 2.10 5.61 -34.38
CA ASN A 154 1.19 4.54 -34.03
C ASN A 154 0.69 4.71 -32.59
N LEU A 155 -0.49 4.15 -32.30
CA LEU A 155 -0.93 3.98 -30.92
C LEU A 155 -0.02 2.95 -30.22
N ILE A 156 0.43 3.28 -29.02
CA ILE A 156 1.31 2.42 -28.22
C ILE A 156 0.51 1.79 -27.09
N THR A 157 0.66 0.48 -26.92
CA THR A 157 0.17 -0.25 -25.75
C THR A 157 1.35 -0.75 -24.94
N ILE A 158 1.35 -0.45 -23.65
CA ILE A 158 2.31 -0.97 -22.66
C ILE A 158 1.55 -1.96 -21.80
N ILE A 159 2.04 -3.18 -21.70
CA ILE A 159 1.54 -4.20 -20.77
C ILE A 159 2.60 -4.37 -19.70
N THR A 160 2.23 -4.18 -18.43
CA THR A 160 3.16 -4.28 -17.31
C THR A 160 2.60 -5.13 -16.18
N THR A 161 3.49 -5.88 -15.53
CA THR A 161 3.23 -6.61 -14.29
C THR A 161 3.60 -5.81 -13.05
N ASN A 162 4.20 -4.62 -13.21
CA ASN A 162 4.59 -3.78 -12.09
C ASN A 162 3.39 -3.09 -11.45
N TRP A 163 3.39 -3.02 -10.12
CA TRP A 163 2.40 -2.27 -9.35
C TRP A 163 2.77 -0.79 -9.16
N ASP A 164 4.07 -0.46 -9.23
CA ASP A 164 4.55 0.92 -9.09
C ASP A 164 4.00 1.82 -10.19
N THR A 165 4.01 3.12 -9.95
CA THR A 165 3.45 4.14 -10.85
C THR A 165 4.52 4.98 -11.55
N LEU A 166 5.73 4.44 -11.73
CA LEU A 166 6.85 5.17 -12.34
C LEU A 166 6.57 5.54 -13.80
N VAL A 167 5.99 4.62 -14.57
CA VAL A 167 5.66 4.87 -15.99
C VAL A 167 4.71 6.06 -16.12
N GLU A 168 3.73 6.14 -15.22
CA GLU A 168 2.76 7.23 -15.14
C GLU A 168 3.42 8.57 -14.82
N GLU A 169 4.34 8.61 -13.85
CA GLU A 169 5.09 9.83 -13.52
C GLU A 169 5.98 10.28 -14.67
N TYR A 170 6.67 9.35 -15.32
CA TYR A 170 7.42 9.69 -16.52
C TYR A 170 6.51 10.19 -17.65
N CYS A 171 5.31 9.62 -17.83
CA CYS A 171 4.34 10.12 -18.79
C CYS A 171 3.92 11.57 -18.45
N LYS A 172 3.63 11.87 -17.18
CA LYS A 172 3.32 13.23 -16.72
C LYS A 172 4.47 14.19 -17.01
N LEU A 173 5.70 13.85 -16.61
CA LEU A 173 6.90 14.68 -16.81
C LEU A 173 7.15 15.00 -18.30
N TYR A 174 6.86 14.06 -19.19
CA TYR A 174 7.11 14.22 -20.63
C TYR A 174 5.90 14.72 -21.42
N GLY A 175 4.77 15.00 -20.75
CA GLY A 175 3.53 15.47 -21.38
C GLY A 175 2.89 14.41 -22.28
N ILE A 176 2.87 13.16 -21.81
CA ILE A 176 2.27 12.02 -22.50
C ILE A 176 0.99 11.60 -21.75
N LYS A 177 -0.13 11.54 -22.46
CA LYS A 177 -1.42 11.14 -21.90
C LYS A 177 -1.53 9.62 -21.93
N TYR A 178 -1.82 9.00 -20.79
CA TYR A 178 -2.03 7.56 -20.72
C TYR A 178 -3.44 7.23 -20.24
N SER A 179 -3.95 6.07 -20.64
CA SER A 179 -5.22 5.51 -20.17
C SER A 179 -4.98 4.09 -19.66
N TYR A 180 -5.63 3.71 -18.56
CA TYR A 180 -5.65 2.31 -18.10
C TYR A 180 -6.68 1.45 -18.85
N GLY A 181 -7.50 2.05 -19.72
CA GLY A 181 -8.54 1.34 -20.48
C GLY A 181 -9.79 0.96 -19.67
N PHE A 182 -9.98 1.52 -18.47
CA PHE A 182 -11.19 1.32 -17.68
C PHE A 182 -12.44 1.91 -18.36
N GLN A 183 -13.61 1.32 -18.11
CA GLN A 183 -14.91 1.90 -18.48
C GLN A 183 -15.43 2.82 -17.37
N THR A 184 -15.91 4.01 -17.75
CA THR A 184 -16.31 5.11 -16.83
C THR A 184 -17.31 4.72 -15.74
N SER A 185 -18.14 3.70 -15.97
CA SER A 185 -19.22 3.29 -15.05
C SER A 185 -18.72 2.73 -13.72
N TYR A 186 -17.45 2.31 -13.64
CA TYR A 186 -16.88 1.61 -12.49
C TYR A 186 -15.62 2.27 -11.95
N THR A 187 -15.30 3.50 -12.39
CA THR A 187 -14.08 4.18 -11.97
C THR A 187 -14.30 5.63 -11.59
N SER A 188 -13.91 6.00 -10.37
CA SER A 188 -13.66 7.41 -10.04
C SER A 188 -12.20 7.69 -10.33
N ILE A 189 -11.94 8.42 -11.41
CA ILE A 189 -10.58 8.78 -11.79
C ILE A 189 -10.37 10.23 -11.33
N ASP A 190 -9.54 10.44 -10.29
CA ASP A 190 -9.08 11.78 -9.90
C ASP A 190 -8.12 12.38 -10.94
N ILE A 191 -7.65 11.53 -11.86
CA ILE A 191 -6.83 11.89 -13.03
C ILE A 191 -7.76 12.39 -14.14
N GLN A 192 -7.64 13.66 -14.52
CA GLN A 192 -8.28 14.22 -15.70
C GLN A 192 -7.67 13.65 -16.99
N ASN A 193 -7.86 12.36 -17.29
CA ASN A 193 -7.53 11.79 -18.60
C ASN A 193 -8.82 11.39 -19.32
N PRO A 194 -9.22 12.12 -20.38
CA PRO A 194 -10.36 11.73 -21.18
C PRO A 194 -10.07 10.38 -21.84
N MET A 195 -10.92 9.38 -21.57
CA MET A 195 -10.83 8.02 -22.12
C MET A 195 -10.63 7.98 -23.63
N ASP A 196 -11.09 9.01 -24.35
CA ASP A 196 -11.12 9.03 -25.81
C ASP A 196 -9.89 9.71 -26.44
N LYS A 197 -9.00 10.33 -25.64
CA LYS A 197 -7.80 11.03 -26.13
C LYS A 197 -6.58 10.76 -25.26
N TYR A 198 -6.01 9.56 -25.42
CA TYR A 198 -4.74 9.15 -24.83
C TYR A 198 -3.68 8.87 -25.91
N ASP A 199 -2.42 9.04 -25.53
CA ASP A 199 -1.25 8.70 -26.36
C ASP A 199 -0.82 7.24 -26.17
N ILE A 200 -1.02 6.69 -24.97
CA ILE A 200 -0.63 5.32 -24.59
C ILE A 200 -1.79 4.61 -23.88
N LEU A 201 -2.04 3.35 -24.24
CA LEU A 201 -2.81 2.41 -23.43
C LEU A 201 -1.87 1.68 -22.46
N LEU A 202 -2.02 1.91 -21.16
CA LEU A 202 -1.18 1.34 -20.11
C LEU A 202 -1.95 0.24 -19.36
N LEU A 203 -1.74 -1.02 -19.74
CA LEU A 203 -2.42 -2.16 -19.15
C LEU A 203 -1.63 -2.71 -17.96
N LYS A 204 -2.17 -2.49 -16.76
CA LYS A 204 -1.64 -3.04 -15.50
C LYS A 204 -2.44 -4.28 -15.08
N ILE A 205 -1.97 -5.45 -15.50
CA ILE A 205 -2.71 -6.70 -15.36
C ILE A 205 -2.75 -7.25 -13.93
N HIS A 206 -1.85 -6.78 -13.06
CA HIS A 206 -1.78 -7.19 -11.65
C HIS A 206 -2.27 -6.10 -10.69
N GLY A 207 -3.00 -5.10 -11.18
CA GLY A 207 -3.38 -3.94 -10.35
C GLY A 207 -2.28 -2.89 -10.26
N SER A 208 -2.48 -1.90 -9.39
CA SER A 208 -1.58 -0.73 -9.27
C SER A 208 -1.60 -0.16 -7.86
N ALA A 209 -0.47 0.41 -7.43
CA ALA A 209 -0.35 1.03 -6.11
C ALA A 209 -1.23 2.27 -5.92
N ASN A 210 -1.78 2.86 -6.99
CA ASN A 210 -2.72 3.97 -6.91
C ASN A 210 -4.18 3.59 -7.15
N TRP A 211 -4.52 2.29 -7.13
CA TRP A 211 -5.89 1.80 -7.30
C TRP A 211 -6.46 1.29 -5.98
N LEU A 212 -7.61 1.83 -5.57
CA LEU A 212 -8.38 1.31 -4.44
C LEU A 212 -9.76 0.83 -4.91
N LYS A 213 -10.09 -0.42 -4.65
CA LYS A 213 -11.39 -1.02 -4.94
C LYS A 213 -12.34 -0.85 -3.77
N CYS A 214 -13.58 -0.46 -4.05
CA CYS A 214 -14.63 -0.46 -3.06
C CYS A 214 -15.15 -1.87 -2.79
N LEU A 215 -15.13 -2.29 -1.52
CA LEU A 215 -15.64 -3.60 -1.11
C LEU A 215 -17.17 -3.70 -1.14
N HIS A 216 -17.87 -2.57 -1.26
CA HIS A 216 -19.33 -2.56 -1.35
C HIS A 216 -19.85 -2.65 -2.79
N CYS A 217 -19.38 -1.77 -3.68
CA CYS A 217 -19.89 -1.69 -5.07
C CYS A 217 -18.91 -2.22 -6.13
N GLY A 218 -17.69 -2.58 -5.75
CA GLY A 218 -16.66 -3.09 -6.68
C GLY A 218 -15.99 -2.03 -7.55
N ALA A 219 -16.38 -0.75 -7.43
CA ALA A 219 -15.77 0.33 -8.22
C ALA A 219 -14.29 0.54 -7.85
N ILE A 220 -13.46 0.88 -8.84
CA ILE A 220 -12.04 1.17 -8.67
C ILE A 220 -11.83 2.69 -8.67
N SER A 221 -11.35 3.22 -7.56
CA SER A 221 -10.89 4.60 -7.44
C SER A 221 -9.41 4.67 -7.81
N VAL A 222 -9.10 5.48 -8.82
CA VAL A 222 -7.73 5.73 -9.29
C VAL A 222 -7.28 7.09 -8.76
N PHE A 223 -6.25 7.07 -7.92
CA PHE A 223 -5.69 8.26 -7.29
C PHE A 223 -4.43 8.74 -8.01
N GLU A 224 -4.06 9.99 -7.79
CA GLU A 224 -2.67 10.40 -8.02
C GLU A 224 -1.75 9.74 -6.98
N ASN A 225 -0.47 9.60 -7.33
CA ASN A 225 0.44 8.66 -6.67
C ASN A 225 0.69 8.92 -5.18
N ASP A 226 0.63 10.18 -4.78
CA ASP A 226 0.69 10.65 -3.39
C ASP A 226 -0.64 10.42 -2.65
N LYS A 227 -1.76 10.61 -3.33
CA LYS A 227 -3.09 10.62 -2.72
C LYS A 227 -3.61 9.24 -2.29
N ALA A 228 -3.16 8.15 -2.92
CA ALA A 228 -3.63 6.81 -2.55
C ALA A 228 -3.22 6.45 -1.11
N ALA A 229 -1.93 6.61 -0.79
CA ALA A 229 -1.41 6.34 0.53
C ALA A 229 -1.98 7.31 1.58
N ASP A 230 -2.05 8.59 1.25
CA ASP A 230 -2.64 9.62 2.11
C ASP A 230 -4.12 9.32 2.42
N SER A 231 -4.90 8.91 1.44
CA SER A 231 -6.31 8.53 1.63
C SER A 231 -6.50 7.38 2.62
N LEU A 232 -5.53 6.47 2.70
CA LEU A 232 -5.56 5.32 3.59
C LEU A 232 -5.02 5.66 4.98
N PHE A 233 -4.08 6.59 5.10
CA PHE A 233 -3.38 6.83 6.37
C PHE A 233 -3.68 8.16 7.05
N GLU A 234 -4.46 9.06 6.47
CA GLU A 234 -4.86 10.28 7.18
C GLU A 234 -5.87 9.99 8.31
N ASP A 235 -5.55 10.37 9.56
CA ASP A 235 -6.38 10.11 10.74
C ASP A 235 -7.71 10.88 10.73
N GLU A 236 -7.73 12.06 10.10
CA GLU A 236 -8.90 12.95 10.05
C GLU A 236 -9.85 12.63 8.90
N LYS A 237 -9.40 11.89 7.88
CA LYS A 237 -10.22 11.49 6.73
C LYS A 237 -10.92 10.16 6.98
N GLN A 238 -12.21 10.11 6.67
CA GLN A 238 -12.96 8.85 6.55
C GLN A 238 -12.78 8.28 5.14
N GLU A 239 -12.39 7.01 5.07
CA GLU A 239 -12.31 6.23 3.83
C GLU A 239 -13.74 6.08 3.27
N ARG A 240 -14.03 6.71 2.13
CA ARG A 240 -15.33 6.65 1.43
C ARG A 240 -15.15 6.37 -0.05
N CYS A 241 -16.01 5.51 -0.60
CA CYS A 241 -16.07 5.30 -2.04
C CYS A 241 -16.61 6.55 -2.75
N ALA A 242 -15.89 7.04 -3.75
CA ALA A 242 -16.32 8.19 -4.55
C ALA A 242 -17.52 7.89 -5.46
N ILE A 243 -17.84 6.62 -5.70
CA ILE A 243 -18.98 6.19 -6.56
C ILE A 243 -20.24 5.93 -5.74
N CYS A 244 -20.20 5.06 -4.73
CA CYS A 244 -21.39 4.70 -3.95
C CYS A 244 -21.51 5.47 -2.61
N GLY A 245 -20.52 6.28 -2.25
CA GLY A 245 -20.51 7.06 -1.02
C GLY A 245 -20.30 6.25 0.27
N GLN A 246 -20.26 4.92 0.18
CA GLN A 246 -20.11 4.05 1.35
C GLN A 246 -18.77 4.28 2.04
N GLY A 247 -18.84 4.52 3.35
CA GLY A 247 -17.69 4.69 4.21
C GLY A 247 -17.39 3.45 5.03
N LYS A 248 -16.29 3.49 5.78
CA LYS A 248 -15.93 2.46 6.76
C LYS A 248 -17.08 2.29 7.75
N SER A 249 -17.64 1.08 7.85
CA SER A 249 -18.60 0.76 8.92
C SER A 249 -17.81 0.37 10.17
N PHE A 250 -18.47 0.32 11.33
CA PHE A 250 -17.85 -0.05 12.62
C PHE A 250 -17.14 -1.42 12.61
N ALA A 251 -17.39 -2.26 11.59
CA ALA A 251 -16.87 -3.62 11.49
C ALA A 251 -16.23 -3.97 10.12
N ALA A 252 -16.18 -3.05 9.14
CA ALA A 252 -15.71 -3.39 7.80
C ALA A 252 -14.98 -2.25 7.09
N GLN A 253 -13.91 -2.62 6.40
CA GLN A 253 -13.15 -1.77 5.48
C GLN A 253 -14.03 -1.38 4.28
N SER A 254 -13.91 -0.14 3.79
CA SER A 254 -14.71 0.33 2.64
C SER A 254 -13.95 0.28 1.32
N LEU A 255 -12.63 0.48 1.38
CA LEU A 255 -11.71 0.52 0.26
C LEU A 255 -10.56 -0.46 0.51
N GLN A 256 -10.13 -1.17 -0.52
CA GLN A 256 -8.98 -2.07 -0.49
C GLN A 256 -8.02 -1.77 -1.63
N PRO A 257 -6.70 -1.76 -1.38
CA PRO A 257 -5.70 -1.83 -2.44
C PRO A 257 -6.03 -2.88 -3.52
N GLU A 258 -6.17 -2.48 -4.78
CA GLU A 258 -6.36 -3.43 -5.88
C GLU A 258 -5.00 -3.87 -6.41
N ILE A 259 -4.42 -4.87 -5.74
CA ILE A 259 -3.15 -5.48 -6.07
C ILE A 259 -3.36 -6.99 -6.15
N ILE A 260 -3.08 -7.55 -7.31
CA ILE A 260 -3.06 -9.00 -7.52
C ILE A 260 -1.62 -9.43 -7.28
N THR A 261 -1.38 -10.01 -6.10
CA THR A 261 -0.10 -10.62 -5.77
C THR A 261 0.17 -11.80 -6.69
N PRO A 262 1.41 -12.01 -7.17
CA PRO A 262 1.79 -13.20 -7.91
C PRO A 262 1.88 -14.37 -6.92
N THR A 263 0.76 -14.77 -6.36
CA THR A 263 0.70 -16.00 -5.58
C THR A 263 0.52 -17.15 -6.55
N MET A 264 1.51 -18.04 -6.58
CA MET A 264 1.37 -19.32 -7.25
C MET A 264 0.37 -20.19 -6.48
N LEU A 265 -0.92 -19.97 -6.70
CA LEU A 265 -1.86 -21.09 -6.66
C LEU A 265 -1.67 -21.88 -7.94
N LYS A 266 -0.56 -22.64 -8.00
CA LYS A 266 -0.49 -23.81 -8.86
C LYS A 266 -1.60 -24.73 -8.38
N SER A 267 -2.70 -24.74 -9.13
CA SER A 267 -3.70 -25.81 -9.06
C SER A 267 -3.10 -27.11 -9.58
#